data_AF-A0A8J3WDM9-F1
#
_entry.id   AF-A0A8J3WDM9-F1
#
_cell.length_a   1.000
_cell.length_b   1.000
_cell.length_c   1.000
_cell.angle_alpha   90.00
_cell.angle_beta   90.00
_cell.angle_gamma   90.00
#
_symmetry.space_group_name_H-M   'P 1'
#
loop_
_entity.id
_entity.type
_entity.pdbx_description
1 polymer ?
#
loop_
_entity_poly.entity_id
_entity_poly.type
_entity_poly.pdbx_seq_one_letter_code
_entity_poly.pdbx_strand_id
1 'polypeptide(L)'
;MDLDFVCAYSDRPAAELTRRDVARALLAVPSGVALVALPDLRRALFAAGNPLSVAFWESAKATLSAIEAGNATVGDVQWWLESTGTEPLLLTRSFFVWPEEDERGPVAEEMYRRLVAHLEERVAAGEIDPDALARRDGNARETYEELQERWLGTPLPDGRIPRTVVSDEQDEEMFAAWDEEEAYALAELRRILAELPEPARPSRELRAACAQLREMLAAPGYPGNVLRACAGYEGQPLPEDDEDLWLSVVAGIAGPVSDLPEEDDTLEEFADLEAELSHEDSVLAALCAIHHADWLAVVAALARRGPGVLASPERIARLIAESDDIDVDLDDPEDLEAAEMLFGSVTPLWASLGIVDKSEVLTPLGHWGLPRALERAWSSSD
;
A
#
# COMPACT_ATOMS: atom_id res chain seq x y z
N MET A 1 19.70 -18.40 29.30
CA MET A 1 20.21 -17.15 28.73
C MET A 1 21.20 -16.56 29.73
N ASP A 2 22.36 -16.13 29.26
CA ASP A 2 23.45 -15.54 30.04
C ASP A 2 24.03 -14.31 29.33
N LEU A 3 25.05 -13.66 29.92
CA LEU A 3 25.64 -12.46 29.35
C LEU A 3 26.29 -12.71 27.98
N ASP A 4 26.86 -13.90 27.75
CA ASP A 4 27.49 -14.26 26.48
C ASP A 4 26.44 -14.35 25.37
N PHE A 5 25.25 -14.90 25.66
CA PHE A 5 24.12 -14.87 24.73
C PHE A 5 23.72 -13.44 24.36
N VAL A 6 23.59 -12.54 25.35
CA VAL A 6 23.19 -11.14 25.08
C VAL A 6 24.25 -10.43 24.22
N CYS A 7 25.54 -10.63 24.52
CA CYS A 7 26.62 -10.05 23.73
C CYS A 7 26.61 -10.55 22.28
N ALA A 8 26.38 -11.86 22.09
CA ALA A 8 26.30 -12.46 20.76
C ALA A 8 25.04 -12.02 20.00
N TYR A 9 23.91 -11.87 20.68
CA TYR A 9 22.65 -11.44 20.08
C TYR A 9 22.71 -9.98 19.59
N SER A 10 23.37 -9.11 20.35
CA SER A 10 23.48 -7.67 20.04
C SER A 10 24.74 -7.29 19.28
N ASP A 11 25.61 -8.24 18.97
CA ASP A 11 26.95 -8.03 18.38
C ASP A 11 27.75 -6.92 19.10
N ARG A 12 27.67 -6.91 20.44
CA ARG A 12 28.26 -5.88 21.30
C ARG A 12 28.94 -6.48 22.52
N PRO A 13 30.09 -5.94 22.96
CA PRO A 13 30.71 -6.37 24.19
C PRO A 13 29.88 -5.93 25.40
N ALA A 14 29.99 -6.66 26.52
CA ALA A 14 29.21 -6.42 27.73
C ALA A 14 29.26 -4.97 28.26
N ALA A 15 30.39 -4.28 28.07
CA ALA A 15 30.59 -2.90 28.50
C ALA A 15 29.80 -1.87 27.67
N GLU A 16 29.37 -2.24 26.46
CA GLU A 16 28.70 -1.36 25.50
C GLU A 16 27.21 -1.73 25.30
N LEU A 17 26.73 -2.78 25.98
CA LEU A 17 25.32 -3.17 25.91
C LEU A 17 24.41 -2.03 26.41
N THR A 18 23.42 -1.69 25.60
CA THR A 18 22.36 -0.75 25.95
C THR A 18 21.19 -1.44 26.64
N ARG A 19 20.26 -0.65 27.18
CA ARG A 19 18.99 -1.19 27.71
C ARG A 19 18.17 -1.88 26.63
N ARG A 20 18.19 -1.35 25.40
CA ARG A 20 17.52 -1.92 24.24
C ARG A 20 18.09 -3.27 23.86
N ASP A 21 19.41 -3.39 23.83
CA ASP A 21 20.11 -4.66 23.56
C ASP A 21 19.66 -5.76 24.53
N VAL A 22 19.69 -5.44 25.83
CA VAL A 22 19.27 -6.36 26.89
C VAL A 22 17.76 -6.68 26.79
N ALA A 23 16.91 -5.70 26.51
CA ALA A 23 15.47 -5.90 26.38
C ALA A 23 15.12 -6.80 25.18
N ARG A 24 15.72 -6.56 24.01
CA ARG A 24 15.52 -7.39 22.82
C ARG A 24 16.03 -8.82 23.02
N ALA A 25 17.20 -8.99 23.65
CA ALA A 25 17.72 -10.33 23.97
C ALA A 25 16.84 -11.08 24.99
N LEU A 26 16.16 -10.37 25.91
CA LEU A 26 15.19 -10.96 26.83
C LEU A 26 13.91 -11.42 26.11
N LEU A 27 13.47 -10.71 25.07
CA LEU A 27 12.30 -11.08 24.24
C LEU A 27 12.61 -12.19 23.23
N ALA A 28 13.88 -12.36 22.85
CA ALA A 28 14.32 -13.41 21.92
C ALA A 28 14.27 -14.84 22.51
N VAL A 29 13.93 -14.99 23.79
CA VAL A 29 13.81 -16.29 24.47
C VAL A 29 12.46 -16.39 25.20
N PRO A 30 11.96 -17.60 25.51
CA PRO A 30 10.72 -17.75 26.27
C PRO A 30 10.76 -16.98 27.59
N SER A 31 9.67 -16.29 27.94
CA SER A 31 9.58 -15.39 29.11
C SER A 31 9.98 -16.06 30.42
N GLY A 32 9.58 -17.31 30.66
CA GLY A 32 10.01 -18.08 31.83
C GLY A 32 11.52 -18.28 31.92
N VAL A 33 12.22 -18.49 30.79
CA VAL A 33 13.68 -18.60 30.73
C VAL A 33 14.34 -17.25 31.02
N ALA A 34 13.81 -16.18 30.44
CA ALA A 34 14.29 -14.81 30.68
C ALA A 34 14.15 -14.42 32.17
N LEU A 35 13.00 -14.67 32.78
CA LEU A 35 12.72 -14.38 34.20
C LEU A 35 13.69 -15.07 35.16
N VAL A 36 13.99 -16.35 34.91
CA VAL A 36 14.96 -17.11 35.72
C VAL A 36 16.37 -16.54 35.58
N ALA A 37 16.74 -16.04 34.39
CA ALA A 37 18.06 -15.50 34.10
C ALA A 37 18.31 -14.08 34.65
N LEU A 38 17.27 -13.28 34.91
CA LEU A 38 17.40 -11.86 35.31
C LEU A 38 18.38 -11.61 36.47
N PRO A 39 18.35 -12.34 37.61
CA PRO A 39 19.24 -12.07 38.74
C PRO A 39 20.72 -12.30 38.39
N ASP A 40 21.00 -13.29 37.55
CA ASP A 40 22.35 -13.68 37.16
C ASP A 40 22.90 -12.71 36.11
N LEU A 41 22.07 -12.36 35.12
CA LEU A 41 22.40 -11.36 34.12
C LEU A 41 22.69 -9.99 34.75
N ARG A 42 21.87 -9.55 35.71
CA ARG A 42 22.10 -8.31 36.47
C ARG A 42 23.45 -8.31 37.19
N ARG A 43 23.82 -9.43 37.83
CA ARG A 43 25.12 -9.58 38.51
C ARG A 43 26.28 -9.59 37.52
N ALA A 44 26.11 -10.25 36.37
CA ALA A 44 27.12 -10.32 35.32
C ALA A 44 27.40 -8.94 34.71
N LEU A 45 26.35 -8.16 34.37
CA LEU A 45 26.48 -6.80 33.87
C LEU A 45 27.12 -5.85 34.89
N PHE A 46 26.77 -5.98 36.17
CA PHE A 46 27.43 -5.23 37.24
C PHE A 46 28.93 -5.58 37.32
N ALA A 47 29.28 -6.86 37.24
CA ALA A 47 30.68 -7.32 37.25
C ALA A 47 31.47 -6.87 36.00
N ALA A 48 30.79 -6.74 34.86
CA ALA A 48 31.35 -6.20 33.61
C ALA A 48 31.49 -4.67 33.61
N GLY A 49 31.06 -3.97 34.67
CA GLY A 49 31.15 -2.51 34.76
C GLY A 49 30.04 -1.75 34.04
N ASN A 50 28.98 -2.43 33.60
CA ASN A 50 27.83 -1.84 32.92
C ASN A 50 26.51 -2.07 33.70
N PRO A 51 26.36 -1.47 34.89
CA PRO A 51 25.15 -1.69 35.70
C PRO A 51 23.94 -0.93 35.12
N LEU A 52 22.90 -1.66 34.72
CA LEU A 52 21.61 -1.07 34.37
C LEU A 52 20.81 -0.66 35.62
N SER A 53 19.91 0.31 35.47
CA SER A 53 19.15 0.90 36.58
C SER A 53 18.17 -0.08 37.22
N VAL A 54 17.78 0.21 38.47
CA VAL A 54 16.74 -0.56 39.17
C VAL A 54 15.41 -0.46 38.41
N ALA A 55 15.07 0.72 37.87
CA ALA A 55 13.83 0.93 37.11
C ALA A 55 13.76 0.01 35.88
N PHE A 56 14.87 -0.18 35.16
CA PHE A 56 14.94 -1.12 34.04
C PHE A 56 14.69 -2.57 34.48
N TRP A 57 15.34 -3.04 35.55
CA TRP A 57 15.18 -4.43 35.99
C TRP A 57 13.76 -4.72 36.52
N GLU A 58 13.15 -3.77 37.22
CA GLU A 58 11.76 -3.91 37.68
C GLU A 58 10.78 -3.87 36.51
N SER A 59 10.98 -3.00 35.51
CA SER A 59 10.13 -2.97 34.31
C SER A 59 10.28 -4.24 33.48
N ALA A 60 11.51 -4.73 33.26
CA ALA A 60 11.77 -5.98 32.55
C ALA A 60 11.08 -7.17 33.24
N LYS A 61 11.19 -7.27 34.56
CA LYS A 61 10.53 -8.34 35.33
C LYS A 61 9.01 -8.24 35.22
N ALA A 62 8.44 -7.04 35.32
CA ALA A 62 7.01 -6.82 35.23
C ALA A 62 6.46 -7.23 33.85
N THR A 63 7.08 -6.74 32.77
CA THR A 63 6.67 -7.06 31.39
C THR A 63 6.79 -8.55 31.10
N LEU A 64 7.94 -9.17 31.41
CA LEU A 64 8.13 -10.62 31.17
C LEU A 64 7.17 -11.49 32.01
N SER A 65 6.83 -11.07 33.23
CA SER A 65 5.85 -11.78 34.05
C SER A 65 4.43 -11.66 33.48
N ALA A 66 4.09 -10.51 32.89
CA ALA A 66 2.80 -10.31 32.23
C ALA A 66 2.69 -11.15 30.94
N ILE A 67 3.78 -11.26 30.16
CA ILE A 67 3.86 -12.15 28.99
C ILE A 67 3.67 -13.61 29.41
N GLU A 68 4.42 -14.07 30.42
CA GLU A 68 4.33 -15.45 30.92
C GLU A 68 2.92 -15.79 31.44
N ALA A 69 2.23 -14.81 32.02
CA ALA A 69 0.86 -14.96 32.50
C ALA A 69 -0.20 -14.86 31.39
N GLY A 70 0.17 -14.55 30.14
CA GLY A 70 -0.76 -14.34 29.03
C GLY A 70 -1.58 -13.06 29.13
N ASN A 71 -1.13 -12.08 29.92
CA ASN A 71 -1.84 -10.82 30.18
C ASN A 71 -1.25 -9.61 29.46
N ALA A 72 -0.08 -9.75 28.83
CA ALA A 72 0.58 -8.66 28.11
C ALA A 72 -0.04 -8.45 26.72
N THR A 73 -0.25 -7.20 26.34
CA THR A 73 -0.59 -6.82 24.96
C THR A 73 0.67 -6.50 24.16
N VAL A 74 0.57 -6.48 22.83
CA VAL A 74 1.66 -6.00 21.95
C VAL A 74 2.06 -4.57 22.32
N GLY A 75 1.07 -3.71 22.61
CA GLY A 75 1.30 -2.34 23.07
C GLY A 75 2.09 -2.24 24.37
N ASP A 76 1.91 -3.18 25.32
CA ASP A 76 2.69 -3.20 26.56
C ASP A 76 4.17 -3.52 26.31
N VAL A 77 4.45 -4.45 25.38
CA VAL A 77 5.82 -4.82 25.00
C VAL A 77 6.49 -3.69 24.23
N GLN A 78 5.79 -3.12 23.26
CA GLN A 78 6.27 -1.97 22.48
C GLN A 78 6.60 -0.80 23.39
N TRP A 79 5.68 -0.46 24.30
CA TRP A 79 5.89 0.63 25.25
C TRP A 79 7.08 0.39 26.19
N TRP A 80 7.31 -0.87 26.60
CA TRP A 80 8.48 -1.23 27.37
C TRP A 80 9.78 -1.08 26.56
N LEU A 81 9.81 -1.50 25.29
CA LEU A 81 10.95 -1.30 24.41
C LEU A 81 11.25 0.19 24.20
N GLU A 82 10.24 1.01 23.91
CA GLU A 82 10.37 2.48 23.81
C GLU A 82 10.94 3.10 25.09
N SER A 83 10.57 2.56 26.26
CA SER A 83 11.06 3.03 27.55
C SER A 83 12.57 2.81 27.77
N THR A 84 13.23 2.03 26.92
CA THR A 84 14.70 1.90 26.92
C THR A 84 15.40 3.20 26.50
N GLY A 85 14.65 4.13 25.86
CA GLY A 85 15.13 5.44 25.41
C GLY A 85 15.93 5.40 24.11
N THR A 86 16.02 4.23 23.47
CA THR A 86 16.78 4.03 22.22
C THR A 86 16.03 3.21 21.19
N GLU A 87 14.84 2.69 21.53
CA GLU A 87 13.94 2.06 20.57
C GLU A 87 13.05 3.14 19.92
N PRO A 88 13.12 3.34 18.59
CA PRO A 88 12.26 4.26 17.88
C PRO A 88 10.78 4.01 18.14
N LEU A 89 9.99 5.08 18.11
CA LEU A 89 8.54 4.98 18.23
C LEU A 89 7.97 4.33 16.98
N LEU A 90 7.07 3.37 17.17
CA LEU A 90 6.41 2.70 16.05
C LEU A 90 5.53 3.68 15.27
N LEU A 91 4.75 4.51 15.98
CA LEU A 91 3.88 5.53 15.43
C LEU A 91 4.20 6.87 16.08
N THR A 92 4.47 7.88 15.26
CA THR A 92 4.80 9.23 15.70
C THR A 92 3.57 10.15 15.67
N ARG A 93 3.67 11.38 16.21
CA ARG A 93 2.56 12.35 16.23
C ARG A 93 2.19 12.82 14.83
N SER A 94 3.15 12.82 13.91
CA SER A 94 2.98 13.14 12.49
C SER A 94 2.48 11.96 11.66
N PHE A 95 2.02 10.87 12.30
CA PHE A 95 1.54 9.65 11.66
C PHE A 95 2.57 8.89 10.83
N PHE A 96 3.87 9.22 10.96
CA PHE A 96 4.91 8.38 10.39
C PHE A 96 4.98 7.05 11.16
N VAL A 97 5.00 5.95 10.39
CA VAL A 97 5.06 4.56 10.86
C VAL A 97 6.28 3.89 10.24
N TRP A 98 7.08 3.22 11.07
CA TRP A 98 8.16 2.39 10.56
C TRP A 98 7.61 1.07 10.01
N PRO A 99 8.13 0.56 8.88
CA PRO A 99 7.87 -0.82 8.46
C PRO A 99 8.28 -1.83 9.55
N GLU A 100 7.63 -2.99 9.54
CA GLU A 100 8.00 -4.11 10.39
C GLU A 100 9.46 -4.54 10.15
N GLU A 101 10.11 -5.13 11.15
CA GLU A 101 11.56 -5.37 11.09
C GLU A 101 11.98 -6.31 9.94
N ASP A 102 11.11 -7.23 9.54
CA ASP A 102 11.30 -8.15 8.41
C ASP A 102 10.80 -7.59 7.07
N GLU A 103 10.09 -6.46 7.08
CA GLU A 103 9.56 -5.76 5.90
C GLU A 103 10.37 -4.50 5.54
N ARG A 104 11.36 -4.12 6.36
CA ARG A 104 12.18 -2.93 6.05
C ARG A 104 13.06 -3.14 4.83
N GLY A 105 12.85 -2.29 3.83
CA GLY A 105 13.80 -2.05 2.77
C GLY A 105 15.16 -1.52 3.27
N PRO A 106 16.19 -1.51 2.40
CA PRO A 106 17.54 -1.09 2.76
C PRO A 106 17.64 0.34 3.31
N VAL A 107 16.83 1.28 2.83
CA VAL A 107 16.81 2.69 3.29
C VAL A 107 16.13 2.79 4.65
N ALA A 108 14.97 2.16 4.84
CA ALA A 108 14.27 2.09 6.11
C ALA A 108 15.16 1.49 7.21
N GLU A 109 15.84 0.38 6.92
CA GLU A 109 16.78 -0.26 7.85
C GLU A 109 18.02 0.61 8.14
N GLU A 110 18.54 1.32 7.13
CA GLU A 110 19.61 2.31 7.34
C GLU A 110 19.16 3.45 8.26
N MET A 111 18.02 4.08 7.97
CA MET A 111 17.50 5.22 8.71
C MET A 111 17.11 4.84 10.13
N TYR A 112 16.48 3.68 10.31
CA TYR A 112 16.15 3.14 11.61
C TYR A 112 17.42 2.96 12.47
N ARG A 113 18.48 2.37 11.91
CA ARG A 113 19.77 2.22 12.60
C ARG A 113 20.42 3.56 12.95
N ARG A 114 20.36 4.54 12.03
CA ARG A 114 20.87 5.90 12.29
C ARG A 114 20.09 6.58 13.42
N LEU A 115 18.78 6.38 13.49
CA LEU A 115 17.95 6.91 14.58
C LEU A 115 18.32 6.25 15.91
N VAL A 116 18.47 4.92 15.97
CA VAL A 116 18.92 4.22 17.20
C VAL A 116 20.25 4.80 17.69
N ALA A 117 21.24 4.96 16.80
CA ALA A 117 22.53 5.54 17.14
C ALA A 117 22.39 7.00 17.64
N HIS A 118 21.54 7.80 16.99
CA HIS A 118 21.25 9.15 17.47
C HIS A 118 20.66 9.15 18.88
N LEU A 119 19.69 8.28 19.15
CA LEU A 119 19.06 8.16 20.46
C LEU A 119 20.06 7.69 21.53
N GLU A 120 20.97 6.77 21.20
CA GLU A 120 22.06 6.35 22.09
C GLU A 120 22.93 7.55 22.50
N GLU A 121 23.30 8.43 21.55
CA GLU A 121 24.03 9.66 21.86
C GLU A 121 23.23 10.60 22.76
N ARG A 122 21.91 10.73 22.53
CA ARG A 122 21.03 11.59 23.34
C ARG A 122 20.86 11.07 24.77
N VAL A 123 20.78 9.75 24.95
CA VAL A 123 20.81 9.12 26.28
C VAL A 123 22.15 9.39 26.97
N ALA A 124 23.27 9.22 26.26
CA ALA A 124 24.60 9.49 26.81
C ALA A 124 24.80 10.98 27.19
N ALA A 125 24.18 11.90 26.45
CA ALA A 125 24.16 13.33 26.75
C ALA A 125 23.22 13.71 27.93
N GLY A 126 22.37 12.78 28.39
CA GLY A 126 21.37 13.02 29.43
C GLY A 126 20.16 13.83 28.95
N GLU A 127 19.96 13.94 27.63
CA GLU A 127 18.78 14.57 27.03
C GLU A 127 17.54 13.66 27.10
N ILE A 128 17.75 12.34 27.17
CA ILE A 128 16.71 11.33 27.38
C ILE A 128 16.94 10.65 28.73
N ASP A 129 15.91 10.62 29.58
CA ASP A 129 15.90 9.86 30.85
C ASP A 129 15.07 8.56 30.70
N PRO A 130 15.70 7.43 30.38
CA PRO A 130 14.98 6.18 30.23
C PRO A 130 14.41 5.62 31.55
N ASP A 131 14.86 6.07 32.74
CA ASP A 131 14.19 5.72 33.99
C ASP A 131 12.87 6.50 34.16
N ALA A 132 12.81 7.74 33.69
CA ALA A 132 11.56 8.51 33.65
C ALA A 132 10.59 7.93 32.62
N LEU A 133 11.08 7.52 31.44
CA LEU A 133 10.28 6.81 30.46
C LEU A 133 9.71 5.51 31.04
N ALA A 134 10.53 4.67 31.68
CA ALA A 134 10.07 3.44 32.32
C ALA A 134 9.01 3.66 33.43
N ARG A 135 9.01 4.84 34.05
CA ARG A 135 8.04 5.27 35.08
C ARG A 135 6.76 5.90 34.50
N ARG A 136 6.58 5.90 33.18
CA ARG A 136 5.45 6.53 32.48
C ARG A 136 5.38 8.05 32.68
N ASP A 137 6.53 8.72 32.82
CA ASP A 137 6.55 10.18 32.95
C ASP A 137 6.14 10.83 31.62
N GLY A 138 5.06 11.63 31.64
CA GLY A 138 4.51 12.24 30.44
C GLY A 138 5.44 13.28 29.80
N ASN A 139 6.19 14.03 30.60
CA ASN A 139 7.12 15.04 30.09
C ASN A 139 8.35 14.38 29.42
N ALA A 140 8.87 13.31 30.02
CA ALA A 140 9.92 12.50 29.40
C ALA A 140 9.44 11.87 28.08
N ARG A 141 8.19 11.37 28.04
CA ARG A 141 7.59 10.82 26.81
C ARG A 141 7.46 11.87 25.72
N GLU A 142 6.97 13.05 26.04
CA GLU A 142 6.85 14.17 25.10
C GLU A 142 8.21 14.61 24.56
N THR A 143 9.21 14.76 25.43
CA THR A 143 10.58 15.09 25.00
C THR A 143 11.14 14.04 24.04
N TYR A 144 10.87 12.76 24.31
CA TYR A 144 11.32 11.64 23.48
C TYR A 144 10.62 11.61 22.10
N GLU A 145 9.34 11.97 22.04
CA GLU A 145 8.57 12.12 20.80
C GLU A 145 9.10 13.27 19.96
N GLU A 146 9.20 14.46 20.55
CA GLU A 146 9.65 15.68 19.85
C GLU A 146 11.05 15.52 19.27
N LEU A 147 11.93 14.80 19.98
CA LEU A 147 13.28 14.54 19.52
C LEU A 147 13.30 13.71 18.24
N GLN A 148 12.51 12.65 18.19
CA GLN A 148 12.42 11.76 17.03
C GLN A 148 11.71 12.43 15.86
N GLU A 149 10.63 13.17 16.13
CA GLU A 149 9.92 13.97 15.12
C GLU A 149 10.84 14.97 14.43
N ARG A 150 11.62 15.69 15.23
CA ARG A 150 12.61 16.63 14.72
C ARG A 150 13.68 15.91 13.91
N TRP A 151 14.15 14.75 14.35
CA TRP A 151 15.15 13.97 13.61
C TRP A 151 14.61 13.51 12.25
N LEU A 152 13.38 12.97 12.22
CA LEU A 152 12.71 12.49 11.01
C LEU A 152 12.48 13.61 9.98
N GLY A 153 12.21 14.83 10.44
CA GLY A 153 11.95 15.99 9.57
C GLY A 153 13.17 16.86 9.26
N THR A 154 14.36 16.55 9.77
CA THR A 154 15.56 17.36 9.55
C THR A 154 16.50 16.69 8.54
N PRO A 155 17.01 17.43 7.54
CA PRO A 155 18.01 16.89 6.61
C PRO A 155 19.26 16.39 7.36
N LEU A 156 19.66 15.16 7.08
CA LEU A 156 20.92 14.58 7.55
C LEU A 156 22.11 15.20 6.81
N PRO A 157 23.37 14.97 7.25
CA PRO A 157 24.56 15.52 6.59
C PRO A 157 24.73 15.13 5.11
N ASP A 158 24.08 14.06 4.66
CA ASP A 158 24.04 13.62 3.27
C ASP A 158 22.88 14.25 2.47
N GLY A 159 22.09 15.14 3.08
CA GLY A 159 20.99 15.88 2.48
C GLY A 159 19.64 15.17 2.53
N ARG A 160 19.60 13.89 2.88
CA ARG A 160 18.34 13.12 2.95
C ARG A 160 17.50 13.54 4.15
N ILE A 161 16.19 13.64 3.96
CA ILE A 161 15.21 13.79 5.04
C ILE A 161 14.70 12.39 5.36
N PRO A 162 14.94 11.83 6.57
CA PRO A 162 14.62 10.44 6.86
C PRO A 162 13.16 10.05 6.61
N ARG A 163 12.20 10.91 6.99
CA ARG A 163 10.78 10.64 6.73
C ARG A 163 10.52 10.45 5.24
N THR A 164 10.97 11.39 4.41
CA THR A 164 10.75 11.38 2.97
C THR A 164 11.38 10.15 2.33
N VAL A 165 12.66 9.89 2.57
CA VAL A 165 13.33 8.77 1.88
C VAL A 165 12.86 7.39 2.32
N VAL A 166 12.27 7.25 3.50
CA VAL A 166 11.63 6.00 3.93
C VAL A 166 10.25 5.87 3.28
N SER A 167 9.46 6.95 3.24
CA SER A 167 8.19 6.95 2.50
C SER A 167 8.40 6.67 1.01
N ASP A 168 9.39 7.31 0.37
CA ASP A 168 9.72 7.08 -1.03
C ASP A 168 10.06 5.60 -1.31
N GLU A 169 10.82 4.94 -0.43
CA GLU A 169 11.13 3.50 -0.56
C GLU A 169 9.86 2.64 -0.42
N GLN A 170 8.98 2.95 0.54
CA GLN A 170 7.72 2.23 0.70
C GLN A 170 6.79 2.42 -0.51
N ASP A 171 6.75 3.62 -1.07
CA ASP A 171 5.97 3.93 -2.26
C ASP A 171 6.56 3.18 -3.48
N GLU A 172 7.89 3.17 -3.65
CA GLU A 172 8.58 2.40 -4.69
C GLU A 172 8.27 0.89 -4.58
N GLU A 173 8.29 0.32 -3.37
CA GLU A 173 7.94 -1.08 -3.14
C GLU A 173 6.47 -1.38 -3.47
N MET A 174 5.55 -0.47 -3.11
CA MET A 174 4.14 -0.56 -3.45
C MET A 174 3.91 -0.50 -4.97
N PHE A 175 4.56 0.44 -5.66
CA PHE A 175 4.49 0.54 -7.12
C PHE A 175 5.06 -0.71 -7.80
N ALA A 176 6.19 -1.23 -7.32
CA ALA A 176 6.77 -2.46 -7.85
C ALA A 176 5.82 -3.67 -7.69
N ALA A 177 5.12 -3.77 -6.57
CA ALA A 177 4.11 -4.82 -6.37
C ALA A 177 2.93 -4.67 -7.33
N TRP A 178 2.47 -3.44 -7.60
CA TRP A 178 1.45 -3.17 -8.62
C TRP A 178 1.94 -3.51 -10.03
N ASP A 179 3.18 -3.17 -10.40
CA ASP A 179 3.76 -3.52 -11.69
C ASP A 179 3.86 -5.06 -11.88
N GLU A 180 4.20 -5.79 -10.80
CA GLU A 180 4.20 -7.25 -10.81
C GLU A 180 2.79 -7.83 -11.01
N GLU A 181 1.77 -7.26 -10.36
CA GLU A 181 0.36 -7.63 -10.55
C GLU A 181 -0.09 -7.39 -12.00
N GLU A 182 0.21 -6.20 -12.55
CA GLU A 182 -0.09 -5.85 -13.94
C GLU A 182 0.59 -6.82 -14.91
N ALA A 183 1.89 -7.08 -14.73
CA ALA A 183 2.65 -7.99 -15.58
C ALA A 183 2.12 -9.42 -15.53
N TYR A 184 1.72 -9.89 -14.35
CA TYR A 184 1.07 -11.18 -14.16
C TYR A 184 -0.28 -11.23 -14.88
N ALA A 185 -1.14 -10.22 -14.67
CA ALA A 185 -2.45 -10.15 -15.29
C ALA A 185 -2.37 -10.09 -16.82
N LEU A 186 -1.40 -9.35 -17.37
CA LEU A 186 -1.12 -9.30 -18.81
C LEU A 186 -0.65 -10.64 -19.36
N ALA A 187 0.28 -11.31 -18.67
CA ALA A 187 0.77 -12.62 -19.07
C ALA A 187 -0.37 -13.64 -19.11
N GLU A 188 -1.25 -13.59 -18.11
CA GLU A 188 -2.39 -14.49 -17.99
C GLU A 188 -3.49 -14.19 -19.02
N LEU A 189 -3.80 -12.92 -19.26
CA LEU A 189 -4.69 -12.49 -20.35
C LEU A 189 -4.20 -13.05 -21.69
N ARG A 190 -2.91 -12.85 -22.02
CA ARG A 190 -2.31 -13.37 -23.26
C ARG A 190 -2.39 -14.88 -23.35
N ARG A 191 -2.16 -15.60 -22.24
CA ARG A 191 -2.30 -17.05 -22.17
C ARG A 191 -3.73 -17.49 -22.51
N ILE A 192 -4.73 -16.87 -21.88
CA ILE A 192 -6.15 -17.17 -22.10
C ILE A 192 -6.55 -16.88 -23.55
N LEU A 193 -6.17 -15.72 -24.08
CA LEU A 193 -6.51 -15.34 -25.46
C LEU A 193 -5.89 -16.26 -26.51
N ALA A 194 -4.68 -16.78 -26.25
CA ALA A 194 -4.02 -17.73 -27.15
C ALA A 194 -4.78 -19.07 -27.30
N GLU A 195 -5.63 -19.42 -26.33
CA GLU A 195 -6.47 -20.63 -26.36
C GLU A 195 -7.82 -20.41 -27.05
N LEU A 196 -8.19 -19.15 -27.30
CA LEU A 196 -9.49 -18.76 -27.87
C LEU A 196 -9.39 -18.50 -29.38
N PRO A 197 -10.50 -18.71 -30.13
CA PRO A 197 -10.54 -18.33 -31.53
C PRO A 197 -10.51 -16.81 -31.68
N GLU A 198 -9.64 -16.32 -32.56
CA GLU A 198 -9.52 -14.89 -32.87
C GLU A 198 -10.88 -14.31 -33.35
N PRO A 199 -11.45 -13.30 -32.66
CA PRO A 199 -12.72 -12.72 -33.05
C PRO A 199 -12.58 -11.89 -34.33
N ALA A 200 -13.59 -11.97 -35.20
CA ALA A 200 -13.60 -11.17 -36.43
C ALA A 200 -13.74 -9.68 -36.12
N ARG A 201 -12.93 -8.85 -36.77
CA ARG A 201 -12.98 -7.39 -36.61
C ARG A 201 -14.33 -6.81 -37.07
N PRO A 202 -15.09 -6.12 -36.19
CA PRO A 202 -16.40 -5.56 -36.53
C PRO A 202 -16.26 -4.15 -37.12
N SER A 203 -15.75 -4.04 -38.35
CA SER A 203 -15.36 -2.75 -38.96
C SER A 203 -16.51 -1.75 -39.18
N ARG A 204 -17.76 -2.21 -39.22
CA ARG A 204 -18.91 -1.30 -39.39
C ARG A 204 -19.32 -0.70 -38.05
N GLU A 205 -19.35 -1.54 -37.03
CA GLU A 205 -19.68 -1.20 -35.65
C GLU A 205 -18.60 -0.27 -35.09
N LEU A 206 -17.31 -0.58 -35.30
CA LEU A 206 -16.19 0.27 -34.90
C LEU A 206 -16.32 1.68 -35.50
N ARG A 207 -16.50 1.81 -36.82
CA ARG A 207 -16.68 3.12 -37.47
C ARG A 207 -17.85 3.92 -36.91
N ALA A 208 -18.97 3.25 -36.61
CA ALA A 208 -20.14 3.89 -36.03
C ALA A 208 -19.86 4.38 -34.60
N ALA A 209 -19.21 3.54 -33.78
CA ALA A 209 -18.80 3.90 -32.43
C ALA A 209 -17.80 5.06 -32.42
N CYS A 210 -16.81 5.06 -33.32
CA CYS A 210 -15.81 6.14 -33.40
C CYS A 210 -16.41 7.47 -33.88
N ALA A 211 -17.41 7.46 -34.76
CA ALA A 211 -18.12 8.67 -35.15
C ALA A 211 -18.85 9.29 -33.94
N GLN A 212 -19.57 8.45 -33.18
CA GLN A 212 -20.25 8.88 -31.95
C GLN A 212 -19.26 9.34 -30.87
N LEU A 213 -18.16 8.61 -30.70
CA LEU A 213 -17.12 8.91 -29.72
C LEU A 213 -16.49 10.28 -29.99
N ARG A 214 -16.18 10.61 -31.25
CA ARG A 214 -15.62 11.95 -31.57
C ARG A 214 -16.59 13.08 -31.24
N GLU A 215 -17.89 12.90 -31.50
CA GLU A 215 -18.91 13.88 -31.12
C GLU A 215 -19.01 14.02 -29.59
N MET A 216 -18.97 12.89 -28.88
CA MET A 216 -19.04 12.82 -27.42
C MET A 216 -17.84 13.47 -26.75
N LEU A 217 -16.61 13.13 -27.18
CA LEU A 217 -15.40 13.75 -26.66
C LEU A 217 -15.40 15.25 -26.95
N ALA A 218 -15.92 15.71 -28.10
CA ALA A 218 -15.98 17.14 -28.41
C ALA A 218 -16.90 17.96 -27.49
N ALA A 219 -17.92 17.32 -26.90
CA ALA A 219 -18.85 17.98 -26.00
C ALA A 219 -18.30 18.05 -24.56
N PRO A 220 -18.47 19.16 -23.84
CA PRO A 220 -18.10 19.24 -22.43
C PRO A 220 -19.07 18.42 -21.56
N GLY A 221 -18.51 17.81 -20.52
CA GLY A 221 -19.24 17.09 -19.47
C GLY A 221 -19.25 15.57 -19.66
N TYR A 222 -19.91 14.90 -18.71
CA TYR A 222 -20.01 13.45 -18.67
C TYR A 222 -20.77 12.85 -19.87
N PRO A 223 -20.31 11.72 -20.44
CA PRO A 223 -19.08 10.98 -20.08
C PRO A 223 -17.83 11.44 -20.85
N GLY A 224 -17.94 12.45 -21.73
CA GLY A 224 -16.85 12.87 -22.62
C GLY A 224 -15.59 13.35 -21.88
N ASN A 225 -15.75 14.08 -20.78
CA ASN A 225 -14.64 14.52 -19.93
C ASN A 225 -13.86 13.34 -19.34
N VAL A 226 -14.55 12.41 -18.66
CA VAL A 226 -13.96 11.21 -18.05
C VAL A 226 -13.20 10.39 -19.10
N LEU A 227 -13.80 10.15 -20.27
CA LEU A 227 -13.17 9.38 -21.34
C LEU A 227 -11.93 10.07 -21.92
N ARG A 228 -11.88 11.42 -21.92
CA ARG A 228 -10.67 12.16 -22.33
C ARG A 228 -9.57 12.05 -21.29
N ALA A 229 -9.91 12.21 -20.01
CA ALA A 229 -8.96 12.10 -18.90
C ALA A 229 -8.33 10.71 -18.87
N CYS A 230 -9.17 9.66 -18.88
CA CYS A 230 -8.75 8.26 -18.95
C CYS A 230 -7.77 8.00 -20.11
N ALA A 231 -8.00 8.60 -21.28
CA ALA A 231 -7.20 8.38 -22.48
C ALA A 231 -6.00 9.34 -22.65
N GLY A 232 -5.78 10.28 -21.72
CA GLY A 232 -4.71 11.27 -21.81
C GLY A 232 -4.88 12.31 -22.92
N TYR A 233 -6.12 12.57 -23.37
CA TYR A 233 -6.40 13.51 -24.47
C TYR A 233 -6.72 14.94 -24.03
N GLU A 234 -6.40 15.30 -22.79
CA GLU A 234 -6.59 16.66 -22.30
C GLU A 234 -5.72 17.65 -23.07
N GLY A 235 -6.37 18.53 -23.83
CA GLY A 235 -5.67 19.52 -24.67
C GLY A 235 -4.95 18.96 -25.90
N GLN A 236 -5.05 17.65 -26.18
CA GLN A 236 -4.39 17.00 -27.33
C GLN A 236 -5.37 16.73 -28.49
N PRO A 237 -4.89 16.68 -29.75
CA PRO A 237 -5.71 16.28 -30.88
C PRO A 237 -6.06 14.78 -30.81
N LEU A 238 -7.30 14.43 -31.16
CA LEU A 238 -7.75 13.05 -31.22
C LEU A 238 -7.11 12.29 -32.40
N PRO A 239 -6.81 10.98 -32.28
CA PRO A 239 -6.35 10.16 -33.39
C PRO A 239 -7.31 10.15 -34.59
N GLU A 240 -6.74 10.20 -35.80
CA GLU A 240 -7.51 10.08 -37.04
C GLU A 240 -7.96 8.63 -37.30
N ASP A 241 -7.15 7.65 -36.90
CA ASP A 241 -7.49 6.23 -37.04
C ASP A 241 -8.56 5.82 -36.01
N ASP A 242 -9.60 5.14 -36.49
CA ASP A 242 -10.75 4.73 -35.68
C ASP A 242 -10.38 3.65 -34.65
N GLU A 243 -9.50 2.72 -35.02
CA GLU A 243 -9.07 1.64 -34.13
C GLU A 243 -8.18 2.19 -33.02
N ASP A 244 -7.21 3.05 -33.36
CA ASP A 244 -6.36 3.71 -32.36
C ASP A 244 -7.16 4.60 -31.41
N LEU A 245 -8.10 5.41 -31.92
CA LEU A 245 -8.97 6.23 -31.08
C LEU A 245 -9.76 5.37 -30.10
N TRP A 246 -10.44 4.36 -30.60
CA TRP A 246 -11.34 3.54 -29.77
C TRP A 246 -10.55 2.70 -28.77
N LEU A 247 -9.49 2.02 -29.20
CA LEU A 247 -8.68 1.18 -28.30
C LEU A 247 -7.98 2.01 -27.22
N SER A 248 -7.50 3.22 -27.53
CA SER A 248 -6.86 4.06 -26.50
C SER A 248 -7.85 4.55 -25.45
N VAL A 249 -9.08 4.90 -25.85
CA VAL A 249 -10.11 5.32 -24.89
C VAL A 249 -10.58 4.16 -24.02
N VAL A 250 -10.75 2.96 -24.60
CA VAL A 250 -11.13 1.78 -23.82
C VAL A 250 -10.00 1.34 -22.90
N ALA A 251 -8.75 1.38 -23.36
CA ALA A 251 -7.57 1.06 -22.55
C ALA A 251 -7.50 1.99 -21.34
N GLY A 252 -7.71 3.30 -21.54
CA GLY A 252 -7.73 4.28 -20.47
C GLY A 252 -8.81 4.07 -19.40
N ILE A 253 -9.88 3.32 -19.66
CA ILE A 253 -10.87 2.98 -18.61
C ILE A 253 -10.28 1.94 -17.64
N ALA A 254 -9.45 1.02 -18.14
CA ALA A 254 -8.88 -0.06 -17.35
C ALA A 254 -7.48 0.23 -16.79
N GLY A 255 -6.81 1.26 -17.31
CA GLY A 255 -5.61 1.86 -16.74
C GLY A 255 -5.69 3.37 -16.95
N PRO A 256 -6.44 4.11 -16.11
CA PRO A 256 -6.59 5.56 -16.26
C PRO A 256 -5.22 6.24 -16.20
N VAL A 257 -4.90 7.02 -17.24
CA VAL A 257 -3.65 7.81 -17.32
C VAL A 257 -3.65 8.98 -16.32
N SER A 258 -4.72 9.19 -15.57
CA SER A 258 -4.81 10.33 -14.67
C SER A 258 -3.81 10.16 -13.53
N ASP A 259 -2.70 10.90 -13.64
CA ASP A 259 -2.24 11.69 -12.51
C ASP A 259 -3.49 12.44 -12.03
N LEU A 260 -4.07 12.04 -10.90
CA LEU A 260 -4.80 13.05 -10.13
C LEU A 260 -3.79 14.18 -10.00
N PRO A 261 -4.10 15.42 -10.41
CA PRO A 261 -3.16 16.50 -10.17
C PRO A 261 -2.80 16.42 -8.68
N GLU A 262 -1.53 16.16 -8.39
CA GLU A 262 -0.96 16.61 -7.14
C GLU A 262 -1.15 18.13 -7.21
N GLU A 263 -2.30 18.60 -6.72
CA GLU A 263 -2.59 20.02 -6.65
C GLU A 263 -1.62 20.62 -5.63
N ASP A 264 -0.43 20.90 -6.14
CA ASP A 264 0.55 21.81 -5.60
C ASP A 264 -0.08 23.22 -5.65
N ASP A 265 -1.11 23.48 -4.82
CA ASP A 265 -1.43 24.77 -4.18
C ASP A 265 -2.78 24.88 -3.40
N THR A 266 -3.42 23.80 -2.92
CA THR A 266 -4.53 23.99 -1.94
C THR A 266 -4.54 22.99 -0.77
N LEU A 267 -3.71 23.26 0.25
CA LEU A 267 -3.96 22.81 1.63
C LEU A 267 -5.35 23.26 2.17
N GLU A 268 -6.10 24.07 1.42
CA GLU A 268 -7.46 24.52 1.75
C GLU A 268 -8.56 23.52 1.30
N GLU A 269 -8.33 22.67 0.29
CA GLU A 269 -9.37 21.73 -0.18
C GLU A 269 -9.40 20.42 0.61
N PHE A 270 -8.26 19.99 1.15
CA PHE A 270 -8.18 18.91 2.17
C PHE A 270 -8.80 19.29 3.53
N ALA A 271 -9.17 20.55 3.75
CA ALA A 271 -9.79 21.00 4.99
C ALA A 271 -11.32 20.74 5.03
N ASP A 272 -11.94 20.42 3.90
CA ASP A 272 -13.37 20.13 3.81
C ASP A 272 -13.63 18.66 3.45
N LEU A 273 -13.37 17.76 4.40
CA LEU A 273 -13.71 16.34 4.33
C LEU A 273 -15.23 16.07 4.13
N GLU A 274 -16.07 17.11 4.13
CA GLU A 274 -17.51 17.04 3.86
C GLU A 274 -17.89 17.49 2.43
N ALA A 275 -16.95 17.92 1.58
CA ALA A 275 -17.23 18.28 0.19
C ALA A 275 -17.55 17.02 -0.65
N GLU A 276 -18.75 16.96 -1.23
CA GLU A 276 -19.12 15.88 -2.15
C GLU A 276 -18.28 15.96 -3.42
N LEU A 277 -17.55 14.88 -3.74
CA LEU A 277 -16.84 14.73 -5.02
C LEU A 277 -17.79 14.98 -6.19
N SER A 278 -17.28 15.58 -7.27
CA SER A 278 -18.07 15.67 -8.49
C SER A 278 -18.37 14.25 -9.01
N HIS A 279 -19.44 14.11 -9.80
CA HIS A 279 -19.78 12.82 -10.39
C HIS A 279 -18.64 12.27 -11.27
N GLU A 280 -17.91 13.15 -11.97
CA GLU A 280 -16.79 12.76 -12.83
C GLU A 280 -15.60 12.25 -12.00
N ASP A 281 -15.27 12.91 -10.90
CA ASP A 281 -14.20 12.50 -9.99
C ASP A 281 -14.54 11.19 -9.27
N SER A 282 -15.79 11.03 -8.85
CA SER A 282 -16.28 9.78 -8.25
C SER A 282 -16.19 8.60 -9.23
N VAL A 283 -16.43 8.82 -10.52
CA VAL A 283 -16.26 7.79 -11.55
C VAL A 283 -14.78 7.47 -11.75
N LEU A 284 -13.90 8.47 -11.86
CA LEU A 284 -12.45 8.25 -12.00
C LEU A 284 -11.87 7.50 -10.79
N ALA A 285 -12.23 7.89 -9.57
CA ALA A 285 -11.82 7.20 -8.36
C ALA A 285 -12.29 5.73 -8.35
N ALA A 286 -13.52 5.46 -8.80
CA ALA A 286 -14.01 4.10 -8.93
C ALA A 286 -13.24 3.28 -9.99
N LEU A 287 -12.80 3.90 -11.09
CA LEU A 287 -11.99 3.20 -12.11
C LEU A 287 -10.60 2.85 -11.57
N CYS A 288 -9.94 3.77 -10.86
CA CYS A 288 -8.62 3.53 -10.25
C CYS A 288 -8.66 2.49 -9.10
N ALA A 289 -9.82 2.28 -8.49
CA ALA A 289 -10.01 1.31 -7.41
C ALA A 289 -10.23 -0.14 -7.90
N ILE A 290 -10.41 -0.37 -9.20
CA ILE A 290 -10.60 -1.74 -9.73
C ILE A 290 -9.25 -2.41 -9.90
N HIS A 291 -9.08 -3.58 -9.29
CA HIS A 291 -7.84 -4.36 -9.35
C HIS A 291 -7.60 -4.99 -10.73
N HIS A 292 -6.33 -5.28 -11.06
CA HIS A 292 -5.96 -5.94 -12.32
C HIS A 292 -6.57 -7.35 -12.42
N ALA A 293 -6.64 -8.05 -11.29
CA ALA A 293 -7.31 -9.35 -11.18
C ALA A 293 -8.79 -9.29 -11.58
N ASP A 294 -9.53 -8.28 -11.14
CA ASP A 294 -10.95 -8.12 -11.47
C ASP A 294 -11.14 -7.83 -12.96
N TRP A 295 -10.34 -6.91 -13.52
CA TRP A 295 -10.32 -6.63 -14.95
C TRP A 295 -10.02 -7.90 -15.77
N LEU A 296 -9.01 -8.67 -15.36
CA LEU A 296 -8.64 -9.94 -15.99
C LEU A 296 -9.83 -10.92 -15.97
N ALA A 297 -10.43 -11.17 -14.80
CA ALA A 297 -11.51 -12.13 -14.65
C ALA A 297 -12.74 -11.77 -15.51
N VAL A 298 -13.14 -10.50 -15.51
CA VAL A 298 -14.28 -10.02 -16.31
C VAL A 298 -13.99 -10.18 -17.79
N VAL A 299 -12.85 -9.66 -18.26
CA VAL A 299 -12.54 -9.65 -19.69
C VAL A 299 -12.27 -11.07 -20.20
N ALA A 300 -11.61 -11.93 -19.42
CA ALA A 300 -11.44 -13.34 -19.75
C ALA A 300 -12.79 -14.06 -19.86
N ALA A 301 -13.69 -13.87 -18.90
CA ALA A 301 -15.02 -14.48 -18.93
C ALA A 301 -15.85 -14.02 -20.13
N LEU A 302 -15.83 -12.73 -20.46
CA LEU A 302 -16.51 -12.17 -21.62
C LEU A 302 -15.88 -12.66 -22.94
N ALA A 303 -14.56 -12.75 -23.02
CA ALA A 303 -13.84 -13.28 -24.17
C ALA A 303 -14.20 -14.75 -24.46
N ARG A 304 -14.27 -15.59 -23.40
CA ARG A 304 -14.66 -17.00 -23.51
C ARG A 304 -16.10 -17.19 -23.97
N ARG A 305 -17.03 -16.38 -23.43
CA ARG A 305 -18.47 -16.56 -23.68
C ARG A 305 -18.96 -15.91 -24.97
N GLY A 306 -18.29 -14.84 -25.43
CA GLY A 306 -18.60 -14.19 -26.70
C GLY A 306 -19.82 -13.27 -26.68
N PRO A 307 -20.19 -12.69 -27.84
CA PRO A 307 -21.27 -11.71 -27.94
C PRO A 307 -22.63 -12.31 -27.52
N GLY A 308 -23.50 -11.47 -26.93
CA GLY A 308 -24.82 -11.89 -26.46
C GLY A 308 -24.90 -12.22 -24.97
N VAL A 309 -23.79 -12.13 -24.26
CA VAL A 309 -23.70 -12.37 -22.81
C VAL A 309 -24.07 -11.10 -22.06
N LEU A 310 -24.83 -11.25 -20.96
CA LEU A 310 -25.13 -10.14 -20.05
C LEU A 310 -23.86 -9.71 -19.31
N ALA A 311 -23.58 -8.41 -19.33
CA ALA A 311 -22.47 -7.75 -18.68
C ALA A 311 -23.01 -6.55 -17.85
N SER A 312 -24.09 -6.79 -17.10
CA SER A 312 -24.55 -5.86 -16.05
C SER A 312 -23.58 -5.87 -14.87
N PRO A 313 -23.53 -4.83 -14.03
CA PRO A 313 -22.64 -4.78 -12.86
C PRO A 313 -22.79 -6.01 -11.94
N GLU A 314 -24.02 -6.43 -11.66
CA GLU A 314 -24.30 -7.60 -10.81
C GLU A 314 -23.81 -8.89 -11.47
N ARG A 315 -23.90 -8.97 -12.80
CA ARG A 315 -23.41 -10.15 -13.51
C ARG A 315 -21.89 -10.16 -13.57
N ILE A 316 -21.27 -9.00 -13.74
CA ILE A 316 -19.82 -8.81 -13.73
C ILE A 316 -19.24 -9.24 -12.38
N ALA A 317 -19.78 -8.76 -11.26
CA ALA A 317 -19.34 -9.18 -9.92
C ALA A 317 -19.35 -10.70 -9.76
N ARG A 318 -20.42 -11.37 -10.25
CA ARG A 318 -20.49 -12.84 -10.26
C ARG A 318 -19.48 -13.50 -11.21
N LEU A 319 -19.12 -12.88 -12.32
CA LEU A 319 -18.08 -13.43 -13.21
C LEU A 319 -16.70 -13.40 -12.53
N ILE A 320 -16.42 -12.38 -11.72
CA ILE A 320 -15.20 -12.30 -10.93
C ILE A 320 -15.20 -13.40 -9.87
N ALA A 321 -16.27 -13.52 -9.08
CA ALA A 321 -16.39 -14.56 -8.05
C ALA A 321 -16.40 -15.99 -8.61
N GLU A 322 -16.85 -16.20 -9.85
CA GLU A 322 -16.85 -17.50 -10.53
C GLU A 322 -15.51 -17.82 -11.24
N SER A 323 -14.50 -16.93 -11.17
CA SER A 323 -13.28 -17.02 -11.98
C SER A 323 -12.24 -17.99 -11.39
N ASP A 324 -11.85 -19.00 -12.17
CA ASP A 324 -10.71 -19.86 -11.84
C ASP A 324 -9.35 -19.24 -12.26
N ASP A 325 -9.35 -18.05 -12.88
CA ASP A 325 -8.13 -17.41 -13.41
C ASP A 325 -7.41 -16.52 -12.39
N ILE A 326 -8.08 -16.23 -11.27
CA ILE A 326 -7.57 -15.36 -10.21
C ILE A 326 -7.74 -16.08 -8.87
N ASP A 327 -6.81 -15.88 -7.95
CA ASP A 327 -6.86 -16.44 -6.59
C ASP A 327 -7.53 -15.42 -5.65
N VAL A 328 -8.80 -15.08 -5.94
CA VAL A 328 -9.59 -14.11 -5.17
C VAL A 328 -10.86 -14.81 -4.67
N ASP A 329 -10.90 -15.09 -3.37
CA ASP A 329 -12.09 -15.64 -2.72
C ASP A 329 -13.11 -14.53 -2.43
N LEU A 330 -14.00 -14.23 -3.39
CA LEU A 330 -15.16 -13.34 -3.19
C LEU A 330 -16.36 -14.07 -2.54
N ASP A 331 -16.09 -14.90 -1.52
CA ASP A 331 -17.13 -15.64 -0.81
C ASP A 331 -17.92 -14.76 0.17
N ASP A 332 -17.40 -13.55 0.50
CA ASP A 332 -18.10 -12.57 1.32
C ASP A 332 -19.10 -11.74 0.49
N PRO A 333 -20.38 -11.65 0.90
CA PRO A 333 -21.34 -10.75 0.27
C PRO A 333 -20.89 -9.29 0.16
N GLU A 334 -20.08 -8.79 1.10
CA GLU A 334 -19.57 -7.41 1.08
C GLU A 334 -18.61 -7.18 -0.10
N ASP A 335 -17.76 -8.15 -0.42
CA ASP A 335 -16.81 -8.04 -1.53
C ASP A 335 -17.53 -8.07 -2.90
N LEU A 336 -18.60 -8.88 -3.01
CA LEU A 336 -19.43 -8.92 -4.21
C LEU A 336 -20.17 -7.59 -4.45
N GLU A 337 -20.68 -6.96 -3.38
CA GLU A 337 -21.34 -5.65 -3.45
C GLU A 337 -20.33 -4.55 -3.83
N ALA A 338 -19.10 -4.62 -3.31
CA ALA A 338 -18.02 -3.70 -3.69
C ALA A 338 -17.69 -3.80 -5.20
N ALA A 339 -17.50 -5.01 -5.72
CA ALA A 339 -17.24 -5.23 -7.14
C ALA A 339 -18.42 -4.73 -8.02
N GLU A 340 -19.66 -5.00 -7.61
CA GLU A 340 -20.86 -4.49 -8.29
C GLU A 340 -20.87 -2.95 -8.35
N MET A 341 -20.55 -2.29 -7.23
CA MET A 341 -20.51 -0.84 -7.15
C MET A 341 -19.45 -0.23 -8.08
N LEU A 342 -18.23 -0.78 -8.08
CA LEU A 342 -17.14 -0.30 -8.93
C LEU A 342 -17.47 -0.47 -10.43
N PHE A 343 -17.95 -1.64 -10.84
CA PHE A 343 -18.34 -1.88 -12.24
C PHE A 343 -19.65 -1.19 -12.64
N GLY A 344 -20.42 -0.67 -11.67
CA GLY A 344 -21.51 0.27 -11.89
C GLY A 344 -21.05 1.57 -12.56
N SER A 345 -19.82 2.01 -12.31
CA SER A 345 -19.19 3.16 -12.98
C SER A 345 -18.66 2.80 -14.38
N VAL A 346 -18.24 1.56 -14.60
CA VAL A 346 -17.68 1.06 -15.88
C VAL A 346 -18.76 0.85 -16.94
N THR A 347 -19.86 0.20 -16.58
CA THR A 347 -20.88 -0.26 -17.54
C THR A 347 -21.52 0.87 -18.37
N PRO A 348 -21.83 2.06 -17.80
CA PRO A 348 -22.31 3.21 -18.57
C PRO A 348 -21.29 3.74 -19.60
N LEU A 349 -20.00 3.72 -19.27
CA LEU A 349 -18.92 4.09 -20.19
C LEU A 349 -18.81 3.05 -21.33
N TRP A 350 -18.88 1.77 -20.98
CA TRP A 350 -18.93 0.66 -21.95
C TRP A 350 -20.12 0.77 -22.92
N ALA A 351 -21.30 1.14 -22.42
CA ALA A 351 -22.47 1.35 -23.25
C ALA A 351 -22.29 2.55 -24.21
N SER A 352 -21.62 3.60 -23.74
CA SER A 352 -21.30 4.80 -24.52
C SER A 352 -20.29 4.50 -25.64
N LEU A 353 -19.40 3.53 -25.43
CA LEU A 353 -18.39 3.06 -26.37
C LEU A 353 -18.88 1.93 -27.29
N GLY A 354 -20.09 1.43 -27.08
CA GLY A 354 -20.67 0.32 -27.85
C GLY A 354 -20.09 -1.05 -27.51
N ILE A 355 -19.40 -1.18 -26.36
CA ILE A 355 -18.91 -2.45 -25.83
C ILE A 355 -20.07 -3.34 -25.43
N VAL A 356 -21.04 -2.76 -24.74
CA VAL A 356 -22.35 -3.36 -24.43
C VAL A 356 -23.46 -2.56 -25.12
N ASP A 357 -24.60 -3.20 -25.36
CA ASP A 357 -25.78 -2.51 -25.85
C ASP A 357 -26.60 -1.88 -24.70
N LYS A 358 -27.77 -1.32 -25.04
CA LYS A 358 -28.67 -0.67 -24.05
C LYS A 358 -29.27 -1.62 -23.03
N SER A 359 -29.14 -2.93 -23.24
CA SER A 359 -29.57 -3.98 -22.33
C SER A 359 -28.36 -4.63 -21.65
N GLU A 360 -27.20 -3.96 -21.68
CA GLU A 360 -25.94 -4.40 -21.05
C GLU A 360 -25.46 -5.74 -21.62
N VAL A 361 -25.80 -6.03 -22.88
CA VAL A 361 -25.39 -7.25 -23.56
C VAL A 361 -24.11 -6.98 -24.34
N LEU A 362 -23.11 -7.83 -24.16
CA LEU A 362 -21.83 -7.75 -24.85
C LEU A 362 -22.03 -7.78 -26.37
N THR A 363 -21.51 -6.76 -27.06
CA THR A 363 -21.58 -6.64 -28.52
C THR A 363 -20.39 -7.33 -29.19
N PRO A 364 -20.44 -7.57 -30.52
CA PRO A 364 -19.25 -7.99 -31.27
C PRO A 364 -18.08 -7.01 -31.15
N LEU A 365 -18.36 -5.71 -31.02
CA LEU A 365 -17.33 -4.68 -30.82
C LEU A 365 -16.67 -4.82 -29.46
N GLY A 366 -17.46 -5.02 -28.39
CA GLY A 366 -16.93 -5.31 -27.06
C GLY A 366 -16.12 -6.60 -27.02
N HIS A 367 -16.63 -7.69 -27.59
CA HIS A 367 -15.94 -8.98 -27.62
C HIS A 367 -14.59 -8.94 -28.36
N TRP A 368 -14.52 -8.19 -29.47
CA TRP A 368 -13.27 -7.98 -30.19
C TRP A 368 -12.36 -6.98 -29.45
N GLY A 369 -12.91 -5.88 -28.98
CA GLY A 369 -12.12 -4.73 -28.56
C GLY A 369 -11.61 -4.77 -27.12
N LEU A 370 -12.39 -5.31 -26.18
CA LEU A 370 -12.05 -5.30 -24.75
C LEU A 370 -10.70 -5.97 -24.45
N PRO A 371 -10.42 -7.21 -24.90
CA PRO A 371 -9.15 -7.84 -24.56
C PRO A 371 -7.94 -7.14 -25.18
N ARG A 372 -8.11 -6.53 -26.37
CA ARG A 372 -7.06 -5.76 -27.04
C ARG A 372 -6.77 -4.44 -26.34
N ALA A 373 -7.82 -3.79 -25.83
CA ALA A 373 -7.69 -2.57 -25.07
C ALA A 373 -6.99 -2.83 -23.73
N LEU A 374 -7.33 -3.94 -23.06
CA LEU A 374 -6.68 -4.35 -21.82
C LEU A 374 -5.21 -4.73 -22.03
N GLU A 375 -4.92 -5.49 -23.08
CA GLU A 375 -3.53 -5.77 -23.48
C GLU A 375 -2.75 -4.49 -23.79
N ARG A 376 -3.39 -3.49 -24.42
CA ARG A 376 -2.77 -2.19 -24.71
C ARG A 376 -2.48 -1.39 -23.44
N ALA A 377 -3.42 -1.35 -22.49
CA ALA A 377 -3.25 -0.62 -21.22
C ALA A 377 -2.02 -1.13 -20.45
N TRP A 378 -1.93 -2.45 -20.28
CA TRP A 378 -0.86 -3.07 -19.48
C TRP A 378 0.45 -3.29 -20.26
N SER A 379 0.47 -3.03 -21.56
CA SER A 379 1.70 -3.07 -22.37
C SER A 379 2.36 -1.69 -22.54
N SER A 380 1.69 -0.60 -22.11
CA SER A 380 2.18 0.77 -22.32
C SER A 380 3.04 1.32 -21.18
N SER A 381 3.36 0.52 -20.17
CA SER A 381 4.13 0.89 -18.98
C SER A 381 5.65 1.00 -19.24
N ASP A 382 6.07 1.52 -20.41
CA ASP A 382 7.48 1.73 -20.82
C ASP A 382 7.81 3.22 -21.08
#